data_AF-X1CZN8-F1
#
_entry.id   AF-X1CZN8-F1
#
_cell.length_a   1.000
_cell.length_b   1.000
_cell.length_c   1.000
_cell.angle_alpha   90.00
_cell.angle_beta   90.00
_cell.angle_gamma   90.00
#
_symmetry.space_group_name_H-M   'P 1'
#
loop_
_entity.id
_entity.type
_entity.pdbx_description
1 polymer ?
#
loop_
_entity_poly.entity_id
_entity_poly.type
_entity_poly.pdbx_seq_one_letter_code
_entity_poly.pdbx_strand_id
1 'polypeptide(L)'
;RVVADLFGNTEEKFFKKVSEKFEIEEYKGEGPYRPEAKHTFGMYLDNCWYKLIAKPGTFDEDDVVDSLDVSILQNNLLTPVMGIEDPRTDQRIEFVGGIRGLEELEKRVKAGMRVAFSLYPTSIEELMKVADAEKLMPPKSTWFEPKLRSGIFIHKL
;
A
#
# COMPACT_ATOMS: atom_id res chain seq x y z
N ARG A 1 -1.36 3.62 2.98
CA ARG A 1 -2.59 3.04 3.57
C ARG A 1 -2.46 3.09 5.08
N VAL A 2 -3.53 3.28 5.85
CA VAL A 2 -3.51 3.22 7.33
C VAL A 2 -4.59 2.26 7.80
N VAL A 3 -4.34 1.51 8.87
CA VAL A 3 -5.27 0.52 9.39
C VAL A 3 -5.48 0.73 10.89
N ALA A 4 -6.73 0.61 11.33
CA ALA A 4 -7.18 0.89 12.68
C ALA A 4 -6.72 -0.13 13.73
N ASP A 5 -6.46 -1.39 13.33
CA ASP A 5 -6.07 -2.47 14.24
C ASP A 5 -5.12 -3.48 13.58
N LEU A 6 -4.58 -4.40 14.40
CA LEU A 6 -3.77 -5.55 13.94
C LEU A 6 -4.58 -6.85 13.90
N PHE A 7 -5.91 -6.78 13.78
CA PHE A 7 -6.82 -7.91 13.71
C PHE A 7 -6.65 -8.92 14.86
N GLY A 8 -6.56 -8.41 16.09
CA GLY A 8 -6.38 -9.22 17.30
C GLY A 8 -5.01 -9.90 17.43
N ASN A 9 -4.04 -9.59 16.55
CA ASN A 9 -2.67 -10.06 16.71
C ASN A 9 -1.91 -9.15 17.70
N THR A 10 -1.07 -9.76 18.54
CA THR A 10 -0.01 -9.04 19.24
C THR A 10 1.06 -8.60 18.25
N GLU A 11 1.88 -7.62 18.63
CA GLU A 11 2.98 -7.14 17.77
C GLU A 11 3.92 -8.27 17.37
N GLU A 12 4.37 -9.10 18.33
CA GLU A 12 5.24 -10.25 18.04
C GLU A 12 4.61 -11.21 17.02
N LYS A 13 3.32 -11.52 17.17
CA LYS A 13 2.60 -12.41 16.25
C LYS A 13 2.41 -11.76 14.88
N PHE A 14 2.17 -10.45 14.87
CA PHE A 14 2.05 -9.68 13.64
C PHE A 14 3.38 -9.67 12.87
N PHE A 15 4.49 -9.31 13.52
CA PHE A 15 5.83 -9.35 12.92
C PHE A 15 6.19 -10.74 12.43
N LYS A 16 5.86 -11.80 13.19
CA LYS A 16 6.10 -13.19 12.77
C LYS A 16 5.35 -13.55 11.49
N LYS A 17 4.07 -13.16 11.36
CA LYS A 17 3.28 -13.40 10.15
C LYS A 17 3.79 -12.58 8.96
N VAL A 18 4.13 -11.31 9.19
CA VAL A 18 4.70 -10.45 8.14
C VAL A 18 6.04 -11.01 7.66
N SER A 19 6.88 -11.53 8.57
CA SER A 19 8.20 -12.06 8.22
C SER A 19 8.16 -13.37 7.43
N GLU A 20 7.00 -14.04 7.32
CA GLU A 20 6.84 -15.19 6.43
C GLU A 20 6.97 -14.77 4.96
N LYS A 21 6.40 -13.61 4.59
CA LYS A 21 6.34 -13.12 3.20
C LYS A 21 7.23 -11.92 2.92
N PHE A 22 7.67 -11.21 3.94
CA PHE A 22 8.52 -10.02 3.82
C PHE A 22 9.80 -10.17 4.63
N GLU A 23 10.87 -9.55 4.17
CA GLU A 23 12.02 -9.23 5.01
C GLU A 23 11.74 -7.92 5.73
N ILE A 24 12.06 -7.85 7.02
CA ILE A 24 11.72 -6.71 7.88
C ILE A 24 13.03 -6.11 8.39
N GLU A 25 13.26 -4.85 8.07
CA GLU A 25 14.40 -4.06 8.53
C GLU A 25 13.88 -2.84 9.29
N GLU A 26 14.39 -2.60 10.50
CA GLU A 26 14.08 -1.37 11.22
C GLU A 26 14.75 -0.17 10.52
N TYR A 27 13.98 0.87 10.22
CA TYR A 27 14.52 2.09 9.63
C TYR A 27 15.05 3.02 10.72
N LYS A 28 16.38 3.21 10.72
CA LYS A 28 17.10 4.06 11.69
C LYS A 28 17.42 5.47 11.19
N GLY A 29 16.88 5.86 10.04
CA GLY A 29 17.08 7.21 9.49
C GLY A 29 16.17 8.24 10.16
N GLU A 30 16.39 9.51 9.81
CA GLU A 30 15.52 10.60 10.27
C GLU A 30 14.26 10.68 9.41
N GLY A 31 13.11 10.89 10.06
CA GLY A 31 11.82 11.09 9.41
C GLY A 31 11.18 9.81 8.86
N PRO A 32 10.17 9.94 7.99
CA PRO A 32 9.42 8.79 7.51
C PRO A 32 10.14 8.01 6.41
N TYR A 33 10.04 6.67 6.47
CA TYR A 33 10.63 5.82 5.43
C TYR A 33 9.85 5.93 4.12
N ARG A 34 10.55 6.36 3.07
CA ARG A 34 10.05 6.40 1.69
C ARG A 34 10.58 5.19 0.93
N PRO A 35 9.71 4.32 0.40
CA PRO A 35 10.13 3.26 -0.52
C PRO A 35 10.84 3.84 -1.75
N GLU A 36 12.00 3.29 -2.07
CA GLU A 36 12.87 3.79 -3.17
C GLU A 36 12.89 2.84 -4.38
N ALA A 37 12.44 1.60 -4.19
CA ALA A 37 12.42 0.57 -5.23
C ALA A 37 11.09 -0.20 -5.21
N LYS A 38 10.79 -0.88 -6.32
CA LYS A 38 9.66 -1.82 -6.39
C LYS A 38 9.81 -2.90 -5.34
N HIS A 39 8.67 -3.43 -4.90
CA HIS A 39 8.58 -4.51 -3.91
C HIS A 39 9.13 -4.10 -2.53
N THR A 40 9.36 -2.81 -2.32
CA THR A 40 9.70 -2.22 -1.03
C THR A 40 8.54 -1.41 -0.49
N PHE A 41 8.34 -1.52 0.81
CA PHE A 41 7.23 -0.90 1.53
C PHE A 41 7.75 -0.29 2.82
N GLY A 42 7.17 0.82 3.24
CA GLY A 42 7.33 1.29 4.60
C GLY A 42 6.18 0.83 5.45
N MET A 43 6.47 0.48 6.69
CA MET A 43 5.49 0.16 7.71
C MET A 43 5.78 1.02 8.94
N TYR A 44 4.80 1.80 9.38
CA TYR A 44 4.90 2.58 10.60
C TYR A 44 4.04 1.94 11.68
N LEU A 45 4.67 1.42 12.73
CA LEU A 45 4.02 0.76 13.85
C LEU A 45 4.76 1.16 15.13
N ASP A 46 3.99 1.47 16.17
CA ASP A 46 4.52 1.83 17.51
C ASP A 46 5.60 2.93 17.49
N ASN A 47 5.36 3.99 16.72
CA ASN A 47 6.27 5.11 16.50
C ASN A 47 7.60 4.77 15.79
N CYS A 48 7.77 3.55 15.30
CA CYS A 48 8.93 3.12 14.54
C CYS A 48 8.58 2.89 13.08
N TRP A 49 9.48 3.29 12.18
CA TRP A 49 9.42 2.93 10.77
C TRP A 49 10.19 1.64 10.54
N TYR A 50 9.61 0.78 9.71
CA TYR A 50 10.20 -0.45 9.23
C TYR A 50 10.16 -0.43 7.70
N LYS A 51 11.23 -0.93 7.10
CA LYS A 51 11.29 -1.27 5.70
C LYS A 51 10.90 -2.72 5.54
N LEU A 52 9.92 -2.98 4.69
CA LEU A 52 9.52 -4.32 4.28
C LEU A 52 9.95 -4.55 2.83
N ILE A 53 10.54 -5.70 2.56
CA ILE A 53 10.90 -6.13 1.20
C ILE A 53 10.13 -7.41 0.92
N ALA A 54 9.30 -7.45 -0.12
CA ALA A 54 8.60 -8.68 -0.47
C ALA A 54 9.59 -9.75 -0.93
N LYS A 55 9.49 -10.96 -0.37
CA LYS A 55 10.41 -12.04 -0.73
C LYS A 55 10.11 -12.58 -2.13
N PRO A 56 11.13 -12.95 -2.92
CA PRO A 56 10.92 -13.61 -4.20
C PRO A 56 10.06 -14.87 -4.05
N GLY A 57 9.19 -15.13 -5.02
CA GLY A 57 8.26 -16.27 -5.01
C GLY A 57 7.06 -16.12 -4.06
N THR A 58 6.90 -14.97 -3.40
CA THR A 58 5.69 -14.65 -2.63
C THR A 58 4.61 -13.92 -3.43
N PHE A 59 4.92 -13.56 -4.66
CA PHE A 59 4.03 -12.94 -5.63
C PHE A 59 4.41 -13.45 -7.02
N ASP A 60 3.47 -13.36 -7.96
CA ASP A 60 3.71 -13.74 -9.35
C ASP A 60 4.34 -12.56 -10.10
N GLU A 61 5.60 -12.70 -10.50
CA GLU A 61 6.33 -11.69 -11.28
C GLU A 61 5.84 -11.60 -12.73
N ASP A 62 5.26 -12.67 -13.25
CA ASP A 62 4.78 -12.76 -14.63
C ASP A 62 3.36 -12.19 -14.77
N ASP A 63 2.60 -12.11 -13.67
CA ASP A 63 1.29 -11.46 -13.65
C ASP A 63 1.41 -9.94 -13.43
N VAL A 64 0.98 -9.18 -14.44
CA VAL A 64 1.01 -7.70 -14.44
C VAL A 64 0.20 -7.05 -13.31
N VAL A 65 -0.77 -7.74 -12.71
CA VAL A 65 -1.57 -7.24 -11.58
C VAL A 65 -0.98 -7.72 -10.26
N ASP A 66 -0.65 -9.01 -10.13
CA ASP A 66 -0.14 -9.55 -8.86
C ASP A 66 1.28 -9.08 -8.53
N SER A 67 2.07 -8.70 -9.54
CA SER A 67 3.40 -8.09 -9.37
C SER A 67 3.37 -6.63 -8.88
N LEU A 68 2.19 -5.97 -8.87
CA LEU A 68 2.08 -4.59 -8.39
C LEU A 68 2.19 -4.54 -6.87
N ASP A 69 2.93 -3.56 -6.34
CA ASP A 69 3.11 -3.37 -4.89
C ASP A 69 1.79 -3.32 -4.11
N VAL A 70 0.78 -2.70 -4.69
CA VAL A 70 -0.58 -2.61 -4.13
C VAL A 70 -1.26 -3.97 -3.98
N SER A 71 -1.02 -4.90 -4.90
CA SER A 71 -1.53 -6.27 -4.89
C SER A 71 -0.72 -7.13 -3.94
N ILE A 72 0.61 -7.00 -3.97
CA ILE A 72 1.53 -7.70 -3.06
C ILE A 72 1.16 -7.37 -1.61
N LEU A 73 1.01 -6.08 -1.27
CA LEU A 73 0.60 -5.68 0.08
C LEU A 73 -0.79 -6.22 0.45
N GLN A 74 -1.73 -6.23 -0.50
CA GLN A 74 -3.07 -6.74 -0.28
C GLN A 74 -3.07 -8.25 0.01
N ASN A 75 -2.47 -9.02 -0.89
CA ASN A 75 -2.51 -10.48 -0.91
C ASN A 75 -1.60 -11.09 0.16
N ASN A 76 -0.45 -10.46 0.47
CA ASN A 76 0.51 -11.03 1.41
C ASN A 76 0.41 -10.48 2.83
N LEU A 77 -0.24 -9.32 3.03
CA LEU A 77 -0.32 -8.68 4.35
C LEU A 77 -1.75 -8.34 4.75
N LEU A 78 -2.45 -7.50 3.99
CA LEU A 78 -3.75 -6.96 4.44
C LEU A 78 -4.82 -8.04 4.57
N THR A 79 -4.95 -8.93 3.59
CA THR A 79 -5.92 -10.03 3.64
C THR A 79 -5.53 -11.12 4.66
N PRO A 80 -4.35 -11.77 4.56
CA PRO A 80 -4.04 -12.92 5.43
C PRO A 80 -3.65 -12.54 6.86
N VAL A 81 -3.01 -11.38 7.07
CA VAL A 81 -2.53 -10.96 8.40
C VAL A 81 -3.54 -10.08 9.11
N MET A 82 -4.18 -9.17 8.39
CA MET A 82 -5.08 -8.14 8.94
C MET A 82 -6.57 -8.39 8.68
N GLY A 83 -6.90 -9.44 7.93
CA GLY A 83 -8.29 -9.81 7.64
C GLY A 83 -9.05 -8.75 6.83
N ILE A 84 -8.36 -7.93 6.03
CA ILE A 84 -8.97 -6.95 5.14
C ILE A 84 -9.12 -7.61 3.77
N GLU A 85 -10.32 -8.11 3.47
CA GLU A 85 -10.61 -8.76 2.19
C GLU A 85 -10.77 -7.74 1.06
N ASP A 86 -11.69 -6.79 1.21
CA ASP A 86 -11.89 -5.71 0.25
C ASP A 86 -11.65 -4.34 0.92
N PRO A 87 -10.55 -3.66 0.58
CA PRO A 87 -10.20 -2.39 1.19
C PRO A 87 -11.10 -1.24 0.70
N ARG A 88 -12.04 -1.46 -0.24
CA ARG A 88 -13.05 -0.47 -0.64
C ARG A 88 -14.19 -0.37 0.35
N THR A 89 -14.52 -1.47 1.03
CA THR A 89 -15.69 -1.58 1.90
C THR A 89 -15.32 -1.70 3.37
N ASP A 90 -14.09 -2.12 3.67
CA ASP A 90 -13.63 -2.25 5.05
C ASP A 90 -13.38 -0.88 5.69
N GLN A 91 -14.10 -0.58 6.77
CA GLN A 91 -13.99 0.69 7.49
C GLN A 91 -12.71 0.81 8.32
N ARG A 92 -11.99 -0.29 8.55
CA ARG A 92 -10.75 -0.29 9.34
C ARG A 92 -9.57 0.23 8.54
N ILE A 93 -9.67 0.33 7.22
CA ILE A 93 -8.59 0.82 6.36
C ILE A 93 -8.94 2.17 5.75
N GLU A 94 -7.99 3.11 5.81
CA GLU A 94 -8.10 4.39 5.12
C GLU A 94 -6.91 4.63 4.21
N PHE A 95 -7.13 5.52 3.24
CA PHE A 95 -6.16 5.87 2.22
C PHE A 95 -5.74 7.33 2.36
N VAL A 96 -4.46 7.52 2.61
CA VAL A 96 -3.82 8.83 2.54
C VAL A 96 -3.33 9.04 1.12
N GLY A 97 -3.85 10.08 0.47
CA GLY A 97 -3.44 10.46 -0.89
C GLY A 97 -2.03 11.04 -0.91
N GLY A 98 -1.30 10.82 -2.01
CA GLY A 98 0.13 11.17 -2.13
C GLY A 98 0.48 12.63 -1.87
N ILE A 99 -0.47 13.56 -2.10
CA ILE A 99 -0.29 15.01 -1.88
C ILE A 99 -0.01 15.34 -0.40
N ARG A 100 -0.55 14.53 0.53
CA ARG A 100 -0.37 14.78 1.97
C ARG A 100 0.97 14.27 2.50
N GLY A 101 1.71 13.50 1.70
CA GLY A 101 3.02 12.98 2.05
C GLY A 101 3.00 11.87 3.12
N LEU A 102 4.19 11.42 3.49
CA LEU A 102 4.40 10.35 4.48
C LEU A 102 4.16 10.83 5.93
N GLU A 103 4.33 12.12 6.21
CA GLU A 103 4.06 12.69 7.54
C GLU A 103 2.59 12.54 7.95
N GLU A 104 1.67 12.59 6.99
CA GLU A 104 0.25 12.35 7.26
C GLU A 104 -0.01 10.90 7.72
N LEU A 105 0.79 9.93 7.27
CA LEU A 105 0.69 8.55 7.75
C LEU A 105 1.01 8.47 9.25
N GLU A 106 2.06 9.15 9.70
CA GLU A 106 2.39 9.21 11.13
C GLU A 106 1.31 9.93 11.92
N LYS A 107 0.79 11.05 11.42
CA LYS A 107 -0.29 11.81 12.07
C LYS A 107 -1.53 10.94 12.24
N ARG A 108 -1.89 10.12 11.25
CA ARG A 108 -3.03 9.20 11.31
C ARG A 108 -2.86 8.13 12.38
N VAL A 109 -1.66 7.56 12.50
CA VAL A 109 -1.35 6.58 13.55
C VAL A 109 -1.42 7.25 14.92
N LYS A 110 -0.84 8.44 15.07
CA LYS A 110 -0.93 9.24 16.31
C LYS A 110 -2.37 9.66 16.65
N ALA A 111 -3.25 9.77 15.67
CA ALA A 111 -4.66 10.13 15.84
C ALA A 111 -5.59 8.94 16.16
N GLY A 112 -5.05 7.71 16.25
CA GLY A 112 -5.82 6.53 16.66
C GLY A 112 -5.78 5.35 15.69
N MET A 113 -5.12 5.47 14.54
CA MET A 113 -4.84 4.30 13.70
C MET A 113 -3.70 3.49 14.29
N ARG A 114 -3.67 2.18 14.06
CA ARG A 114 -2.66 1.31 14.66
C ARG A 114 -1.39 1.18 13.84
N VAL A 115 -1.52 1.11 12.52
CA VAL A 115 -0.38 0.91 11.61
C VAL A 115 -0.58 1.69 10.32
N ALA A 116 0.53 2.18 9.74
CA ALA A 116 0.54 2.75 8.41
C ALA A 116 1.46 2.00 7.46
N PHE A 117 1.15 2.05 6.17
CA PHE A 117 1.95 1.49 5.09
C PHE A 117 2.20 2.54 4.01
N SER A 118 3.45 2.73 3.62
CA SER A 118 3.85 3.47 2.43
C SER A 118 4.26 2.49 1.33
N LEU A 119 3.92 2.80 0.09
CA LEU A 119 4.19 1.97 -1.08
C LEU A 119 5.02 2.77 -2.06
N TYR A 120 5.85 2.07 -2.85
CA TYR A 120 6.46 2.67 -4.01
C TYR A 120 5.37 3.03 -5.06
N PRO A 121 5.42 4.24 -5.65
CA PRO A 121 4.37 4.69 -6.56
C PRO A 121 4.34 3.84 -7.84
N THR A 122 3.15 3.36 -8.20
CA THR A 122 2.93 2.66 -9.48
C THR A 122 3.31 3.54 -10.65
N SER A 123 4.11 3.01 -11.57
CA SER A 123 4.60 3.75 -12.73
C SER A 123 3.54 3.84 -13.83
N ILE A 124 3.72 4.79 -14.76
CA ILE A 124 2.85 4.88 -15.94
C ILE A 124 3.02 3.61 -16.80
N GLU A 125 4.23 3.05 -16.92
CA GLU A 125 4.42 1.82 -17.69
C GLU A 125 3.64 0.64 -17.11
N GLU A 126 3.56 0.52 -15.78
CA GLU A 126 2.76 -0.54 -15.13
C GLU A 126 1.27 -0.37 -15.42
N LEU A 127 0.77 0.86 -15.35
CA LEU A 127 -0.61 1.15 -15.68
C LEU A 127 -0.93 0.84 -17.15
N MET A 128 -0.02 1.16 -18.07
CA MET A 128 -0.16 0.82 -19.49
C MET A 128 -0.15 -0.70 -19.70
N LYS A 129 0.76 -1.43 -19.04
CA LYS A 129 0.82 -2.90 -19.12
C LYS A 129 -0.46 -3.58 -18.65
N VAL A 130 -1.07 -3.09 -17.57
CA VAL A 130 -2.34 -3.64 -17.07
C VAL A 130 -3.47 -3.40 -18.06
N ALA A 131 -3.50 -2.20 -18.69
CA ALA A 131 -4.47 -1.88 -19.73
C ALA A 131 -4.29 -2.73 -20.99
N ASP A 132 -3.05 -2.91 -21.45
CA ASP A 132 -2.70 -3.74 -22.60
C ASP A 132 -3.05 -5.22 -22.38
N ALA A 133 -3.01 -5.68 -21.13
CA ALA A 133 -3.42 -7.02 -20.73
C ALA A 133 -4.94 -7.18 -20.54
N GLU A 134 -5.74 -6.15 -20.85
CA GLU A 134 -7.20 -6.10 -20.63
C GLU A 134 -7.62 -6.41 -19.18
N LYS A 135 -6.73 -6.16 -18.21
CA LYS A 135 -6.96 -6.39 -16.78
C LYS A 135 -7.40 -5.11 -16.06
N LEU A 136 -7.97 -5.29 -14.88
CA LEU A 136 -8.40 -4.17 -14.02
C LEU A 136 -7.32 -3.84 -12.99
N MET A 137 -7.04 -2.54 -12.82
CA MET A 137 -6.18 -2.08 -11.74
C MET A 137 -6.80 -2.42 -10.38
N PRO A 138 -5.99 -2.88 -9.40
CA PRO A 138 -6.49 -3.11 -8.05
C PRO A 138 -7.09 -1.82 -7.45
N PRO A 139 -7.98 -1.92 -6.46
CA PRO A 139 -8.62 -0.75 -5.89
C PRO A 139 -7.60 0.20 -5.22
N LYS A 140 -7.76 1.51 -5.49
CA LYS A 140 -6.93 2.60 -4.91
C LYS A 140 -5.43 2.45 -5.19
N SER A 141 -5.09 1.90 -6.36
CA SER A 141 -3.71 1.62 -6.76
C SER A 141 -2.93 2.83 -7.27
N THR A 142 -3.60 3.85 -7.77
CA THR A 142 -2.95 5.02 -8.39
C THR A 142 -3.56 6.32 -7.90
N TRP A 143 -2.71 7.27 -7.55
CA TRP A 143 -3.10 8.65 -7.26
C TRP A 143 -2.62 9.54 -8.41
N PHE A 144 -3.55 9.99 -9.27
CA PHE A 144 -3.24 10.91 -10.37
C PHE A 144 -3.33 12.37 -9.95
N GLU A 145 -2.35 13.17 -10.36
CA GLU A 145 -2.35 14.62 -10.24
C GLU A 145 -2.01 15.30 -11.58
N PRO A 146 -2.76 16.34 -11.99
CA PRO A 146 -4.05 16.77 -11.43
C PRO A 146 -5.11 15.69 -11.65
N LYS A 147 -6.07 15.57 -10.72
CA LYS A 147 -7.32 14.89 -11.05
C LYS A 147 -7.86 15.56 -12.31
N LEU A 148 -8.11 14.79 -13.37
CA LEU A 148 -8.76 15.29 -14.57
C LEU A 148 -9.95 16.13 -14.12
N ARG A 149 -9.92 17.44 -14.39
CA ARG A 149 -11.08 18.29 -14.17
C ARG A 149 -12.14 17.77 -15.12
N SER A 150 -13.12 17.05 -14.61
CA SER A 150 -14.23 16.54 -15.41
C SER A 150 -14.99 17.73 -15.99
N GLY A 151 -14.66 18.13 -17.22
CA GLY A 151 -15.45 19.04 -18.02
C GLY A 151 -16.41 18.22 -18.87
N ILE A 152 -17.72 18.47 -18.76
CA ILE A 152 -18.68 17.97 -19.74
C ILE A 152 -18.42 18.73 -21.04
N PHE A 153 -18.10 18.03 -22.13
CA PHE A 153 -18.02 18.63 -23.47
C PHE A 153 -19.36 18.40 -24.17
N ILE A 154 -20.20 19.45 -24.24
CA ILE A 154 -21.42 19.42 -25.06
C ILE A 154 -21.09 20.09 -26.38
N HIS A 155 -20.93 19.29 -27.44
CA HIS A 155 -20.90 19.78 -28.81
C HIS A 155 -22.35 19.78 -29.34
N LYS A 156 -22.95 20.95 -29.49
CA LYS A 156 -24.19 21.07 -30.27
C LYS A 156 -23.79 21.06 -31.75
N LEU A 157 -24.31 20.07 -32.48
CA LEU A 157 -24.36 20.07 -33.94
C LEU A 157 -25.25 21.22 -34.44
#